data_AF-A0A945P0G4-F1
#
_entry.id   AF-A0A945P0G4-F1
#
_cell.length_a   1.000
_cell.length_b   1.000
_cell.length_c   1.000
_cell.angle_alpha   90.00
_cell.angle_beta   90.00
_cell.angle_gamma   90.00
#
_symmetry.space_group_name_H-M   'P 1'
#
loop_
_entity.id
_entity.type
_entity.pdbx_description
1 polymer ?
#
loop_
_entity_poly.entity_id
_entity_poly.type
_entity_poly.pdbx_seq_one_letter_code
_entity_poly.pdbx_strand_id
1 'polypeptide(L)'
;EGDFQGLATSVSCGQEIAGKGCFSLGMIGAFENAAVNEDAWMYPRLYWECGVIGQMLYLQSEVSNIRGTGIGCFFDDPVRETFGVKDLSYQSLYHFTAGGSVDDTRLSSLPAYPEG
;
A
#
# COMPACT_ATOMS: atom_id res chain seq x y z
N GLU A 1 17.65 -14.97 -7.77
CA GLU A 1 17.53 -13.49 -7.86
C GLU A 1 16.17 -13.12 -7.31
N GLY A 2 16.09 -12.14 -6.41
CA GLY A 2 14.83 -11.85 -5.71
C GLY A 2 14.93 -10.82 -4.60
N ASP A 3 15.96 -9.98 -4.61
CA ASP A 3 16.00 -8.84 -3.70
C ASP A 3 15.24 -7.66 -4.33
N PHE A 4 13.99 -7.51 -3.91
CA PHE A 4 13.11 -6.42 -4.36
C PHE A 4 13.06 -5.26 -3.37
N GLN A 5 13.88 -5.24 -2.32
CA GLN A 5 13.82 -4.19 -1.29
C GLN A 5 14.08 -2.80 -1.88
N GLY A 6 15.12 -2.69 -2.72
CA GLY A 6 15.46 -1.45 -3.41
C GLY A 6 14.38 -1.02 -4.41
N LEU A 7 13.82 -1.99 -5.15
CA LEU A 7 12.74 -1.74 -6.10
C LEU A 7 11.47 -1.27 -5.38
N ALA A 8 11.03 -1.99 -4.35
CA ALA A 8 9.85 -1.66 -3.54
C ALA A 8 9.97 -0.27 -2.93
N THR A 9 11.14 0.09 -2.38
CA THR A 9 11.40 1.44 -1.87
C THR A 9 11.29 2.48 -2.99
N SER A 10 11.92 2.21 -4.14
CA SER A 10 11.94 3.15 -5.26
C SER A 10 10.55 3.39 -5.85
N VAL A 11 9.75 2.34 -6.05
CA VAL A 11 8.42 2.47 -6.63
C VAL A 11 7.42 3.08 -5.66
N SER A 12 7.63 2.97 -4.34
CA SER A 12 6.80 3.59 -3.30
C SER A 12 7.30 4.99 -2.90
N CYS A 13 7.70 5.83 -3.85
CA CYS A 13 8.17 7.21 -3.60
C CYS A 13 9.38 7.32 -2.64
N GLY A 14 10.26 6.31 -2.60
CA GLY A 14 11.40 6.29 -1.69
C GLY A 14 11.07 5.91 -0.24
N GLN A 15 9.85 5.44 0.03
CA GLN A 15 9.43 5.05 1.38
C GLN A 15 10.09 3.73 1.80
N GLU A 16 11.05 3.80 2.72
CA GLU A 16 11.79 2.62 3.19
C GLU A 16 10.90 1.53 3.79
N ILE A 17 9.72 1.89 4.32
CA ILE A 17 8.73 0.94 4.85
C ILE A 17 8.26 -0.08 3.80
N ALA A 18 8.33 0.25 2.51
CA ALA A 18 7.98 -0.67 1.43
C ALA A 18 9.07 -1.74 1.21
N GLY A 19 10.34 -1.38 1.41
CA GLY A 19 11.48 -2.27 1.19
C GLY A 19 12.00 -2.96 2.45
N LYS A 20 11.83 -2.37 3.64
CA LYS A 20 12.35 -2.90 4.91
C LYS A 20 11.33 -3.71 5.71
N GLY A 21 10.10 -3.83 5.22
CA GLY A 21 9.05 -4.69 5.80
C GLY A 21 9.35 -6.18 5.59
N CYS A 22 8.48 -7.04 6.15
CA CYS A 22 8.51 -8.46 5.83
C CYS A 22 7.98 -8.73 4.40
N PHE A 23 6.99 -7.95 3.97
CA PHE A 23 6.54 -7.88 2.59
C PHE A 23 5.85 -6.55 2.30
N SER A 24 5.81 -6.20 1.02
CA SER A 24 4.92 -5.18 0.48
C SER A 24 4.17 -5.74 -0.74
N LEU A 25 3.01 -5.18 -1.01
CA LEU A 25 2.16 -5.57 -2.13
C LEU A 25 1.52 -4.34 -2.78
N GLY A 26 1.26 -4.47 -4.09
CA GLY A 26 0.46 -3.52 -4.86
C GLY A 26 -0.86 -4.16 -5.25
N MET A 27 -1.97 -3.49 -4.97
CA MET A 27 -3.30 -3.85 -5.44
C MET A 27 -3.50 -3.22 -6.82
N ILE A 28 -3.66 -4.07 -7.82
CA ILE A 28 -3.91 -3.67 -9.20
C ILE A 28 -5.38 -3.94 -9.56
N GLY A 29 -5.97 -3.04 -10.33
CA GLY A 29 -7.35 -3.18 -10.83
C GLY A 29 -7.42 -3.02 -12.33
N ALA A 30 -8.44 -3.65 -12.95
CA ALA A 30 -8.69 -3.57 -14.39
C ALA A 30 -9.21 -2.18 -14.79
N PHE A 31 -8.30 -1.22 -14.91
CA PHE A 31 -8.61 0.20 -14.88
C PHE A 31 -9.28 0.68 -16.17
N GLU A 32 -8.74 0.36 -17.33
CA GLU A 32 -9.34 0.74 -18.62
C GLU A 32 -10.77 0.19 -18.76
N ASN A 33 -10.98 -1.08 -18.44
CA ASN A 33 -12.32 -1.67 -18.54
C ASN A 33 -13.30 -1.09 -17.52
N ALA A 34 -12.90 -0.94 -16.26
CA ALA A 34 -13.81 -0.47 -15.22
C ALA A 34 -14.02 1.06 -15.24
N ALA A 35 -12.99 1.85 -15.51
CA ALA A 35 -13.04 3.32 -15.42
C ALA A 35 -13.30 4.01 -16.76
N VAL A 36 -12.97 3.38 -17.91
CA VAL A 36 -13.11 3.99 -19.24
C VAL A 36 -14.29 3.41 -20.02
N ASN A 37 -14.54 2.09 -19.92
CA ASN A 37 -15.54 1.41 -20.75
C ASN A 37 -16.91 1.21 -20.09
N GLU A 38 -17.00 1.37 -18.77
CA GLU A 38 -18.24 1.26 -17.98
C GLU A 38 -18.68 2.68 -17.51
N ASP A 39 -19.16 2.81 -16.27
CA ASP A 39 -19.57 4.09 -15.68
C ASP A 39 -18.48 4.70 -14.78
N ALA A 40 -18.41 6.04 -14.73
CA ALA A 40 -17.46 6.79 -13.89
C ALA A 40 -17.52 6.45 -12.38
N TRP A 41 -18.62 5.88 -11.88
CA TRP A 41 -18.76 5.48 -10.47
C TRP A 41 -17.92 4.24 -10.10
N MET A 42 -17.46 3.47 -11.10
CA MET A 42 -16.59 2.31 -10.88
C MET A 42 -15.21 2.73 -10.37
N TYR A 43 -14.72 3.92 -10.74
CA TYR A 43 -13.42 4.41 -10.26
C TYR A 43 -13.40 4.55 -8.73
N PRO A 44 -14.31 5.29 -8.06
CA PRO A 44 -14.37 5.31 -6.59
C PRO A 44 -14.54 3.93 -5.96
N ARG A 45 -15.34 3.05 -6.60
CA ARG A 45 -15.59 1.71 -6.10
C ARG A 45 -14.31 0.86 -6.04
N LEU A 46 -13.46 0.92 -7.05
CA LEU A 46 -12.17 0.22 -7.04
C LEU A 46 -11.33 0.62 -5.82
N TYR A 47 -11.27 1.92 -5.50
CA TYR A 47 -10.55 2.39 -4.31
C TYR A 47 -11.22 1.98 -3.00
N TRP A 48 -12.55 1.89 -2.95
CA TRP A 48 -13.25 1.36 -1.78
C TRP A 48 -12.94 -0.12 -1.56
N GLU A 49 -12.93 -0.93 -2.62
CA GLU A 49 -12.56 -2.34 -2.54
C GLU A 49 -11.11 -2.50 -2.06
N CYS A 50 -10.17 -1.72 -2.58
CA CYS A 50 -8.79 -1.68 -2.07
C CYS A 50 -8.73 -1.26 -0.60
N GLY A 51 -9.53 -0.28 -0.17
CA GLY A 51 -9.61 0.14 1.23
C GLY A 51 -10.09 -0.97 2.16
N VAL A 52 -11.11 -1.73 1.75
CA VAL A 52 -11.61 -2.89 2.52
C VAL A 52 -10.54 -3.98 2.65
N ILE A 53 -9.83 -4.30 1.56
CA ILE A 53 -8.73 -5.26 1.58
C ILE A 53 -7.60 -4.77 2.49
N GLY A 54 -7.21 -3.49 2.37
CA GLY A 54 -6.18 -2.88 3.21
C GLY A 54 -6.52 -2.94 4.69
N GLN A 55 -7.77 -2.69 5.06
CA GLN A 55 -8.22 -2.79 6.44
C GLN A 55 -8.18 -4.23 6.97
N MET A 56 -8.55 -5.21 6.15
CA MET A 56 -8.43 -6.62 6.53
C MET A 56 -6.97 -6.99 6.78
N LEU A 57 -6.06 -6.61 5.88
CA LEU A 57 -4.62 -6.85 6.03
C LEU A 57 -4.06 -6.16 7.27
N TYR A 58 -4.50 -4.95 7.56
CA TYR A 58 -4.12 -4.20 8.77
C TYR A 58 -4.49 -4.99 10.04
N LEU A 59 -5.75 -5.43 10.15
CA LEU A 59 -6.21 -6.20 11.30
C LEU A 59 -5.50 -7.55 11.43
N GLN A 60 -5.26 -8.25 10.32
CA GLN A 60 -4.52 -9.52 10.34
C GLN A 60 -3.06 -9.35 10.73
N SER A 61 -2.44 -8.22 10.36
CA SER A 61 -1.08 -7.87 10.77
C SER A 61 -1.02 -7.74 12.30
N GLU A 62 -1.96 -6.99 12.89
CA GLU A 62 -2.06 -6.80 14.34
C GLU A 62 -2.23 -8.14 15.09
N VAL A 63 -3.13 -9.02 14.62
CA VAL A 63 -3.33 -10.37 15.19
C VAL A 63 -2.06 -11.22 15.10
N SER A 64 -1.25 -11.00 14.07
CA SER A 64 0.02 -11.69 13.85
C SER A 64 1.20 -11.05 14.59
N ASN A 65 0.95 -10.06 15.46
CA ASN A 65 1.97 -9.29 16.19
C ASN A 65 2.97 -8.56 15.29
N ILE A 66 2.54 -8.15 14.10
CA ILE A 66 3.27 -7.24 13.21
C ILE A 66 2.43 -5.99 12.94
N ARG A 67 3.03 -4.96 12.34
CA ARG A 67 2.31 -3.76 11.91
C ARG A 67 2.08 -3.80 10.41
N GLY A 68 0.88 -3.40 10.02
CA GLY A 68 0.55 -3.13 8.63
C GLY A 68 0.40 -1.64 8.41
N THR A 69 0.73 -1.15 7.22
CA THR A 69 0.41 0.23 6.83
C THR A 69 0.13 0.32 5.34
N GLY A 70 -0.82 1.19 5.01
CA GLY A 70 -1.14 1.55 3.65
C GLY A 70 -0.12 2.50 3.04
N ILE A 71 0.09 2.38 1.74
CA ILE A 71 0.96 3.25 0.95
C ILE A 71 0.12 3.84 -0.19
N GLY A 72 -0.15 5.14 -0.09
CA GLY A 72 -0.87 5.90 -1.11
C GLY A 72 0.03 6.62 -2.13
N CYS A 73 1.34 6.76 -1.83
CA CYS A 73 2.31 7.34 -2.77
C CYS A 73 3.13 6.24 -3.42
N PHE A 74 3.00 6.13 -4.74
CA PHE A 74 3.81 5.25 -5.57
C PHE A 74 3.90 5.81 -6.99
N PHE A 75 4.88 5.34 -7.75
CA PHE A 75 5.02 5.65 -9.17
C PHE A 75 4.32 4.59 -10.00
N ASP A 76 3.15 4.94 -10.53
CA ASP A 76 2.29 4.09 -11.35
C ASP A 76 3.00 3.36 -12.49
N ASP A 77 3.79 4.07 -13.30
CA ASP A 77 4.46 3.48 -14.47
C ASP A 77 5.55 2.46 -14.07
N PRO A 78 6.49 2.78 -13.16
CA PRO A 78 7.46 1.81 -12.64
C PRO A 78 6.84 0.56 -12.00
N VAL A 79 5.73 0.72 -11.27
CA VAL A 79 5.00 -0.43 -10.68
C VAL A 79 4.46 -1.31 -11.79
N ARG A 80 3.82 -0.72 -12.80
CA ARG A 80 3.21 -1.43 -13.91
C ARG A 80 4.27 -2.20 -14.74
N GLU A 81 5.41 -1.57 -15.01
CA GLU A 81 6.56 -2.20 -15.67
C GLU A 81 7.10 -3.39 -14.87
N THR A 82 7.16 -3.27 -13.54
CA THR A 82 7.61 -4.36 -12.65
C THR A 82 6.70 -5.60 -12.76
N PHE A 83 5.40 -5.39 -12.94
CA PHE A 83 4.43 -6.47 -13.14
C PHE A 83 4.28 -6.91 -14.61
N GLY A 84 5.08 -6.35 -15.52
CA GLY A 84 5.06 -6.71 -16.95
C GLY A 84 3.84 -6.23 -17.72
N VAL A 85 3.05 -5.32 -17.13
CA VAL A 85 1.89 -4.72 -17.78
C VAL A 85 2.37 -3.53 -18.64
N LYS A 86 2.01 -3.50 -19.92
CA LYS A 86 2.50 -2.48 -20.87
C LYS A 86 1.42 -1.53 -21.37
N ASP A 87 0.17 -1.89 -21.17
CA ASP A 87 -1.01 -1.13 -21.56
C ASP A 87 -1.74 -0.58 -20.31
N LEU A 88 -2.89 0.05 -20.52
CA LEU A 88 -3.72 0.61 -19.43
C LEU A 88 -4.74 -0.41 -18.89
N SER A 89 -4.62 -1.68 -19.29
CA SER A 89 -5.57 -2.72 -18.90
C SER A 89 -5.60 -2.90 -17.38
N TYR A 90 -4.45 -2.74 -16.71
CA TYR A 90 -4.32 -2.75 -15.25
C TYR A 90 -3.55 -1.55 -14.74
N GLN A 91 -4.04 -0.96 -13.65
CA GLN A 91 -3.40 0.15 -12.97
C GLN A 91 -3.18 -0.16 -11.50
N SER A 92 -2.09 0.35 -10.94
CA SER A 92 -1.83 0.33 -9.51
C SER A 92 -2.79 1.26 -8.79
N LEU A 93 -3.53 0.75 -7.80
CA LEU A 93 -4.55 1.51 -7.08
C LEU A 93 -4.14 1.84 -5.66
N TYR A 94 -3.59 0.85 -4.95
CA TYR A 94 -3.25 1.00 -3.55
C TYR A 94 -2.14 0.02 -3.16
N HIS A 95 -1.19 0.46 -2.34
CA HIS A 95 -0.10 -0.38 -1.87
C HIS A 95 -0.24 -0.63 -0.37
N PHE A 96 0.34 -1.72 0.10
CA PHE A 96 0.35 -2.08 1.51
C PHE A 96 1.69 -2.69 1.87
N THR A 97 2.17 -2.42 3.07
CA THR A 97 3.37 -3.07 3.62
C THR A 97 3.08 -3.59 5.01
N ALA A 98 3.70 -4.71 5.35
CA ALA A 98 3.66 -5.27 6.70
C ALA A 98 5.09 -5.53 7.20
N GLY A 99 5.30 -5.44 8.50
CA GLY A 99 6.62 -5.69 9.09
C GLY A 99 6.66 -5.49 10.59
N GLY A 100 7.82 -5.77 11.18
CA GLY A 100 8.07 -5.45 12.58
C GLY A 100 8.20 -3.94 12.76
N SER A 101 7.39 -3.35 13.64
CA SER A 101 7.57 -1.96 14.01
C SER A 101 8.79 -1.78 14.92
N VAL A 102 9.46 -0.65 14.74
CA VAL A 102 10.45 -0.15 15.69
C VAL A 102 9.84 1.04 16.40
N ASP A 103 9.74 0.95 17.72
CA ASP A 103 9.19 2.05 18.52
C ASP A 103 10.16 3.24 18.49
N ASP A 104 9.63 4.40 18.12
CA ASP A 104 10.40 5.64 18.10
C ASP A 104 10.34 6.30 19.48
N THR A 105 11.45 6.23 20.22
CA THR A 105 11.56 6.80 21.58
C THR A 105 11.46 8.32 21.63
N ARG A 106 11.42 9.01 20.49
CA ARG A 106 11.18 10.46 20.41
C ARG A 106 9.70 10.80 20.54
N LEU A 107 8.80 9.84 20.32
CA LEU A 107 7.36 10.03 20.45
C LEU A 107 6.94 9.92 21.92
N SER A 108 6.25 10.94 22.41
CA SER A 108 5.66 10.92 23.76
C SER A 108 4.31 10.21 23.74
N SER A 109 4.10 9.31 24.71
CA SER A 109 2.81 8.65 24.96
C SER A 109 1.99 9.36 26.04
N LEU A 110 2.41 10.55 26.48
CA LEU A 110 1.66 11.32 27.47
C LEU A 110 0.32 11.76 26.87
N PRO A 111 -0.76 11.78 27.68
CA PRO A 111 -2.03 12.28 27.22
C PRO A 111 -1.89 13.75 26.78
N ALA A 112 -2.69 14.14 25.79
CA ALA A 112 -2.66 15.51 25.25
C ALA A 112 -2.98 16.57 26.33
N TYR A 113 -3.69 16.18 27.39
CA TYR A 113 -4.01 17.01 28.55
C TYR A 113 -3.86 16.21 29.85
N PRO A 114 -3.48 16.85 30.98
CA PRO A 114 -3.52 16.22 32.30
C PRO A 114 -4.93 15.72 32.62
N GLU A 115 -5.05 14.58 33.29
CA GLU A 115 -6.34 14.17 33.89
C GLU A 115 -6.76 15.24 34.91
N GLY A 116 -7.95 15.80 34.72
CA GLY A 116 -8.49 16.91 35.51
C GLY A 116 -9.01 16.50 36.89
#